data_AF-A0A1Q6UAA4-F1
#
_entry.id   AF-A0A1Q6UAA4-F1
#
_cell.length_a   1.000
_cell.length_b   1.000
_cell.length_c   1.000
_cell.angle_alpha   90.00
_cell.angle_beta   90.00
_cell.angle_gamma   90.00
#
_symmetry.space_group_name_H-M   'P 1'
#
loop_
_entity.id
_entity.type
_entity.pdbx_description
1 polymer ?
#
loop_
_entity_poly.entity_id
_entity_poly.type
_entity_poly.pdbx_seq_one_letter_code
_entity_poly.pdbx_strand_id
1 'polypeptide(L)'
;MFKKLIDGELSLKDTFWKFGVLGMLAVHLVVKILGTMLFHKLRGLTILGYYTTRKYGLETSTVILTILYFSSLCFLLFYAGSMVIGTWRSSAEYNRSLWFRHLARIFMILIVFVVLKHDLNL
;
A
#
# COMPACT_ATOMS: atom_id res chain seq x y z
N MET A 1 11.77 -14.04 -1.24
CA MET A 1 11.71 -13.09 -2.38
C MET A 1 11.73 -11.64 -1.91
N PHE A 2 10.88 -11.23 -0.95
CA PHE A 2 10.92 -9.89 -0.34
C PHE A 2 12.29 -9.49 0.24
N LYS A 3 12.97 -10.42 0.93
CA LYS A 3 14.31 -10.19 1.46
C LYS A 3 15.30 -9.77 0.36
N LYS A 4 15.28 -10.45 -0.80
CA LYS A 4 16.10 -10.09 -1.97
C LYS A 4 15.73 -8.74 -2.59
N LEU A 5 14.47 -8.35 -2.50
CA LEU A 5 14.01 -7.02 -2.95
C LEU A 5 14.49 -5.90 -2.01
N ILE A 6 14.48 -6.16 -0.72
CA ILE A 6 15.01 -5.24 0.31
C ILE A 6 16.54 -5.19 0.23
N ASP A 7 17.20 -6.31 -0.07
CA ASP A 7 18.65 -6.40 -0.17
C ASP A 7 19.19 -5.80 -1.49
N GLY A 8 18.32 -5.41 -2.42
CA GLY A 8 18.72 -4.71 -3.64
C GLY A 8 19.22 -5.60 -4.77
N GLU A 9 19.28 -6.92 -4.56
CA GLU A 9 19.78 -7.93 -5.52
C GLU A 9 18.95 -8.03 -6.82
N LEU A 10 17.77 -7.40 -6.86
CA LEU A 10 16.90 -7.41 -8.04
C LEU A 10 17.20 -6.26 -8.99
N SER A 11 17.12 -6.55 -10.29
CA SER A 11 17.30 -5.56 -11.35
C SER A 11 16.36 -4.37 -11.14
N LEU A 12 16.88 -3.15 -11.35
CA LEU A 12 16.10 -1.91 -11.18
C LEU A 12 14.79 -1.94 -11.97
N LYS A 13 14.82 -2.53 -13.18
CA LYS A 13 13.65 -2.66 -14.05
C LYS A 13 12.58 -3.56 -13.44
N ASP A 14 12.98 -4.72 -12.91
CA ASP A 14 12.05 -5.68 -12.31
C ASP A 14 11.50 -5.15 -10.98
N THR A 15 12.35 -4.55 -10.16
CA THR A 15 11.97 -3.90 -8.89
C THR A 15 10.96 -2.78 -9.14
N PHE A 16 11.20 -1.91 -10.12
CA PHE A 16 10.30 -0.80 -10.43
C PHE A 16 8.98 -1.27 -11.05
N TRP A 17 8.99 -2.09 -12.10
CA TRP A 17 7.77 -2.44 -12.83
C TRP A 17 6.94 -3.53 -12.17
N LYS A 18 7.55 -4.66 -11.81
CA LYS A 18 6.80 -5.82 -11.30
C LYS A 18 6.37 -5.63 -9.86
N PHE A 19 7.27 -5.11 -9.04
CA PHE A 19 7.00 -4.94 -7.60
C PHE A 19 6.53 -3.52 -7.28
N GLY A 20 7.12 -2.49 -7.88
CA GLY A 20 6.69 -1.12 -7.67
C GLY A 20 5.31 -0.83 -8.26
N VAL A 21 5.19 -0.87 -9.58
CA VAL A 21 3.94 -0.50 -10.27
C VAL A 21 2.87 -1.58 -10.10
N LEU A 22 3.12 -2.80 -10.58
CA LEU A 22 2.12 -3.87 -10.56
C LEU A 22 1.80 -4.33 -9.14
N GLY A 23 2.83 -4.49 -8.29
CA GLY A 23 2.66 -4.88 -6.90
C GLY A 23 1.86 -3.86 -6.09
N MET A 24 2.19 -2.57 -6.17
CA MET A 24 1.40 -1.55 -5.45
C MET A 24 -0.02 -1.45 -5.98
N LEU A 25 -0.24 -1.57 -7.30
CA LEU A 25 -1.57 -1.53 -7.87
C LEU A 25 -2.43 -2.70 -7.38
N ALA A 26 -1.87 -3.91 -7.29
CA ALA A 26 -2.57 -5.07 -6.75
C ALA A 26 -2.95 -4.88 -5.28
N VAL A 27 -2.03 -4.41 -4.43
CA VAL A 27 -2.31 -4.17 -3.01
C VAL A 27 -3.32 -3.04 -2.82
N HIS A 28 -3.21 -1.96 -3.60
CA HIS A 28 -4.17 -0.86 -3.63
C HIS A 28 -5.59 -1.35 -3.96
N LEU A 29 -5.75 -2.19 -4.98
CA LEU A 29 -7.06 -2.75 -5.34
C LEU A 29 -7.68 -3.55 -4.19
N VAL A 30 -6.88 -4.36 -3.49
CA VAL A 30 -7.36 -5.13 -2.33
C VAL A 30 -7.86 -4.20 -1.22
N VAL A 31 -7.07 -3.18 -0.86
CA VAL A 31 -7.46 -2.20 0.17
C VAL A 31 -8.73 -1.46 -0.24
N LYS A 32 -8.84 -1.05 -1.51
CA LYS A 32 -10.01 -0.35 -2.05
C LYS A 32 -11.27 -1.22 -2.04
N ILE A 33 -11.18 -2.50 -2.40
CA ILE A 33 -12.31 -3.43 -2.35
C ILE A 33 -12.78 -3.60 -0.90
N LEU A 34 -11.84 -3.80 0.04
CA LEU A 34 -12.17 -3.96 1.45
C LEU A 34 -12.78 -2.68 2.05
N GLY A 35 -12.21 -1.51 1.72
CA GLY A 35 -12.71 -0.22 2.16
C GLY A 35 -14.11 0.10 1.61
N THR A 36 -14.37 -0.19 0.34
CA THR A 36 -15.70 0.01 -0.26
C THR A 36 -16.76 -0.94 0.31
N MET A 37 -16.41 -2.20 0.57
CA MET A 37 -17.30 -3.14 1.28
C MET A 37 -17.58 -2.65 2.70
N LEU A 38 -16.57 -2.12 3.39
CA LEU A 38 -16.71 -1.61 4.76
C LEU A 38 -17.60 -0.37 4.80
N PHE A 39 -17.41 0.56 3.86
CA PHE A 39 -18.24 1.76 3.72
C PHE A 39 -19.72 1.42 3.52
N HIS A 40 -20.03 0.44 2.66
CA HIS A 40 -21.41 -0.04 2.47
C HIS A 40 -22.00 -0.64 3.75
N LYS A 41 -21.20 -1.39 4.53
CA LYS A 41 -21.65 -1.95 5.82
C LYS A 41 -21.83 -0.90 6.91
N LEU A 42 -21.01 0.14 6.90
CA LEU A 42 -21.09 1.25 7.85
C LEU A 42 -22.30 2.17 7.58
N ARG A 43 -22.95 2.07 6.41
CA ARG A 43 -24.15 2.85 6.04
C ARG A 43 -23.96 4.37 6.22
N GLY A 44 -22.78 4.88 5.90
CA GLY A 44 -22.44 6.30 6.01
C GLY A 44 -22.03 6.77 7.41
N LEU A 45 -21.92 5.87 8.39
CA LEU A 45 -21.25 6.16 9.67
C LEU A 45 -19.73 6.09 9.49
N THR A 46 -18.99 6.91 10.22
CA THR A 46 -17.54 6.71 10.34
C THR A 46 -17.25 5.43 11.11
N ILE A 47 -16.07 4.82 10.90
CA ILE A 47 -15.65 3.62 11.65
C ILE A 47 -15.78 3.89 13.16
N LEU A 48 -15.25 5.03 13.62
CA LEU A 48 -15.29 5.41 15.04
C LEU A 48 -16.74 5.58 15.52
N GLY A 49 -17.58 6.26 14.74
CA GLY A 49 -19.00 6.42 15.01
C GLY A 49 -19.75 5.09 15.15
N TYR A 50 -19.44 4.11 14.29
CA TYR A 50 -20.06 2.79 14.37
C TYR A 50 -19.77 2.08 15.70
N TYR A 51 -18.52 2.13 16.18
CA TYR A 51 -18.12 1.49 17.43
C TYR A 51 -18.51 2.28 18.69
N THR A 52 -18.61 3.61 18.63
CA THR A 52 -19.04 4.42 19.78
C THR A 52 -20.54 4.46 19.96
N THR A 53 -21.32 4.43 18.86
CA THR A 53 -22.77 4.58 18.90
C THR A 53 -23.49 3.25 19.16
N ARG A 54 -22.97 2.11 18.67
CA ARG A 54 -23.54 0.78 18.96
C ARG A 54 -22.86 0.15 20.18
N LYS A 55 -23.37 0.46 21.37
CA LYS A 55 -22.97 -0.22 22.62
C LYS A 55 -23.39 -1.70 22.70
N TYR A 56 -24.43 -2.11 21.98
CA TYR A 56 -24.93 -3.49 21.96
C TYR A 56 -25.32 -3.89 20.53
N GLY A 57 -24.83 -5.03 20.03
CA GLY A 57 -25.16 -5.55 18.70
C GLY A 57 -24.18 -5.17 17.57
N LEU A 58 -22.87 -5.34 17.81
CA LEU A 58 -21.88 -5.28 16.73
C LEU A 58 -22.06 -6.50 15.82
N GLU A 59 -22.33 -6.27 14.54
CA GLU A 59 -22.30 -7.35 13.56
C GLU A 59 -20.87 -7.89 13.42
N THR A 60 -20.67 -9.17 13.74
CA THR A 60 -19.37 -9.86 13.65
C THR A 60 -18.74 -9.69 12.26
N SER A 61 -19.56 -9.73 11.21
CA SER A 61 -19.10 -9.53 9.83
C SER A 61 -18.51 -8.14 9.58
N THR A 62 -19.08 -7.08 10.18
CA THR A 62 -18.53 -5.72 10.09
C THR A 62 -17.22 -5.63 10.88
N VAL A 63 -17.14 -6.26 12.05
CA VAL A 63 -15.90 -6.28 12.86
C VAL A 63 -14.75 -6.98 12.12
N ILE A 64 -15.02 -8.16 11.55
CA ILE A 64 -14.02 -8.89 10.76
C ILE A 64 -13.56 -8.04 9.57
N LEU A 65 -14.49 -7.38 8.88
CA LEU A 65 -14.16 -6.54 7.73
C LEU A 65 -13.33 -5.31 8.13
N THR A 66 -13.62 -4.67 9.27
CA THR A 66 -12.80 -3.58 9.82
C THR A 66 -11.37 -4.05 10.11
N ILE A 67 -11.21 -5.21 10.77
CA ILE A 67 -9.89 -5.78 11.08
C ILE A 67 -9.14 -6.11 9.78
N LEU A 68 -9.83 -6.69 8.80
CA LEU A 68 -9.24 -7.06 7.52
C LEU A 68 -8.80 -5.81 6.73
N TYR A 69 -9.64 -4.78 6.71
CA TYR A 69 -9.31 -3.48 6.13
C TYR A 69 -8.07 -2.87 6.80
N PHE A 70 -8.06 -2.79 8.14
CA PHE A 70 -6.95 -2.22 8.88
C PHE A 70 -5.64 -3.02 8.67
N SER A 71 -5.72 -4.35 8.67
CA SER A 71 -4.60 -5.25 8.37
C SER A 71 -4.05 -5.01 6.96
N SER A 72 -4.94 -4.88 5.96
CA SER A 72 -4.54 -4.60 4.58
C SER A 72 -3.91 -3.21 4.41
N LEU A 73 -4.38 -2.22 5.18
CA LEU A 73 -3.84 -0.86 5.17
C LEU A 73 -2.44 -0.83 5.81
N CYS A 74 -2.24 -1.51 6.93
CA CYS A 74 -0.93 -1.72 7.53
C CYS A 74 0.04 -2.44 6.57
N PHE A 75 -0.44 -3.46 5.87
CA PHE A 75 0.35 -4.16 4.86
C PHE A 75 0.73 -3.24 3.69
N LEU A 76 -0.19 -2.40 3.21
CA LEU A 76 0.08 -1.42 2.16
C LEU A 76 1.16 -0.42 2.59
N LEU A 77 1.10 0.10 3.82
CA LEU A 77 2.11 1.00 4.36
C LEU A 77 3.49 0.33 4.44
N PHE A 78 3.54 -0.90 4.95
CA PHE A 78 4.76 -1.69 5.02
C PHE A 78 5.32 -1.99 3.62
N TYR A 79 4.45 -2.30 2.67
CA TYR A 79 4.83 -2.57 1.28
C TYR A 79 5.40 -1.32 0.61
N ALA A 80 4.71 -0.18 0.75
CA ALA A 80 5.17 1.10 0.22
C ALA A 80 6.56 1.47 0.77
N GLY A 81 6.77 1.34 2.08
CA GLY A 81 8.08 1.55 2.69
C GLY A 81 9.16 0.60 2.14
N SER A 82 8.83 -0.68 2.04
CA SER A 82 9.73 -1.70 1.47
C SER A 82 10.10 -1.40 0.02
N MET A 83 9.15 -0.90 -0.78
CA MET A 83 9.37 -0.54 -2.18
C MET A 83 10.26 0.71 -2.34
N VAL A 84 10.10 1.70 -1.47
CA VAL A 84 10.99 2.89 -1.45
C VAL A 84 12.41 2.45 -1.11
N ILE A 85 12.61 1.64 -0.06
CA ILE A 85 13.93 1.15 0.35
C ILE A 85 14.55 0.27 -0.74
N GLY A 86 13.80 -0.69 -1.28
CA GLY A 86 14.27 -1.59 -2.33
C GLY A 86 14.66 -0.84 -3.60
N THR A 87 13.86 0.15 -4.02
CA THR A 87 14.22 0.99 -5.17
C THR A 87 15.43 1.87 -4.87
N TRP A 88 15.54 2.40 -3.65
CA TRP A 88 16.69 3.22 -3.26
C TRP A 88 18.00 2.43 -3.32
N ARG A 89 18.01 1.21 -2.79
CA ARG A 89 19.16 0.29 -2.83
C ARG A 89 19.47 -0.19 -4.26
N SER A 90 18.48 -0.72 -4.98
CA SER A 90 18.64 -1.18 -6.37
C SER A 90 19.11 -0.06 -7.31
N SER A 91 18.65 1.19 -7.08
CA SER A 91 19.11 2.33 -7.85
C SER A 91 20.54 2.75 -7.51
N ALA A 92 21.03 2.51 -6.29
CA ALA A 92 22.40 2.84 -5.87
C ALA A 92 23.46 1.95 -6.55
N GLU A 93 23.10 0.74 -6.97
CA GLU A 93 23.95 -0.18 -7.73
C GLU A 93 23.88 0.07 -9.26
N TYR A 94 22.93 0.88 -9.73
CA TYR A 94 22.75 1.17 -11.15
C TYR A 94 23.83 2.13 -11.68
N ASN A 95 24.89 1.60 -12.30
CA ASN A 95 26.02 2.39 -12.81
C ASN A 95 25.85 2.94 -14.24
N ARG A 96 24.75 2.63 -14.94
CA ARG A 96 24.58 3.00 -16.35
C ARG A 96 24.27 4.48 -16.57
N SER A 97 23.49 5.09 -15.67
CA SER A 97 23.11 6.51 -15.78
C SER A 97 22.65 7.07 -14.44
N LEU A 98 23.24 8.18 -14.02
CA LEU A 98 22.87 8.94 -12.83
C LEU A 98 21.46 9.53 -12.95
N TRP A 99 21.07 9.98 -14.14
CA TRP A 99 19.73 10.54 -14.39
C TRP A 99 18.63 9.52 -14.16
N PHE A 100 18.78 8.30 -14.70
CA PHE A 100 17.80 7.23 -14.50
C PHE A 100 17.69 6.79 -13.04
N ARG A 101 18.78 6.86 -12.27
CA ARG A 101 18.79 6.59 -10.83
C ARG A 101 17.91 7.58 -10.06
N HIS A 102 18.05 8.88 -10.31
CA HIS A 102 17.22 9.89 -9.65
C HIS A 102 15.76 9.83 -10.12
N LEU A 103 15.54 9.59 -11.42
CA LEU A 103 14.21 9.48 -12.00
C LEU A 103 13.41 8.33 -11.37
N ALA A 104 14.00 7.14 -11.23
CA ALA A 104 13.35 5.98 -10.61
C ALA A 104 12.93 6.23 -9.16
N ARG A 105 13.76 6.96 -8.38
CA ARG A 105 13.46 7.34 -7.00
C ARG A 105 12.28 8.30 -6.93
N ILE A 106 12.29 9.34 -7.77
CA ILE A 106 11.22 10.34 -7.83
C ILE A 106 9.90 9.67 -8.22
N PHE A 107 9.90 8.82 -9.26
CA PHE A 107 8.69 8.11 -9.67
C PHE A 107 8.16 7.17 -8.59
N MET A 108 9.01 6.45 -7.88
CA MET A 108 8.54 5.58 -6.79
C MET A 108 7.91 6.38 -5.65
N ILE A 109 8.50 7.51 -5.27
CA ILE A 109 7.91 8.40 -4.26
C ILE A 109 6.56 8.94 -4.74
N LEU A 110 6.47 9.36 -6.01
CA LEU A 110 5.21 9.83 -6.59
C LEU A 110 4.12 8.75 -6.58
N ILE A 111 4.44 7.52 -7.00
CA ILE A 111 3.45 6.44 -7.02
C ILE A 111 3.00 6.12 -5.58
N VAL A 112 3.92 6.00 -4.63
CA VAL A 112 3.59 5.79 -3.22
C VAL A 112 2.69 6.90 -2.70
N PHE A 113 3.01 8.16 -3.00
CA PHE A 113 2.20 9.31 -2.59
C PHE A 113 0.80 9.28 -3.19
N VAL A 114 0.66 8.98 -4.48
CA VAL A 114 -0.64 8.87 -5.15
C VAL A 114 -1.48 7.75 -4.55
N VAL A 115 -0.90 6.58 -4.31
CA VAL A 115 -1.58 5.42 -3.71
C VAL A 115 -2.04 5.74 -2.29
N LEU A 116 -1.14 6.26 -1.45
CA LEU A 116 -1.47 6.61 -0.06
C LEU A 116 -2.53 7.70 0.01
N LYS A 117 -2.45 8.73 -0.83
CA LYS A 117 -3.46 9.79 -0.90
C LYS A 117 -4.83 9.24 -1.31
N HIS A 118 -4.87 8.26 -2.21
CA HIS A 118 -6.13 7.67 -2.65
C HIS A 118 -6.74 6.76 -1.55
N ASP A 119 -5.93 6.02 -0.79
CA ASP A 119 -6.43 5.07 0.20
C ASP A 119 -6.73 5.69 1.57
N LEU A 120 -6.10 6.82 1.92
CA LEU A 120 -6.33 7.53 3.19
C LEU A 120 -7.54 8.49 3.17
N ASN A 121 -8.17 8.71 2.02
CA ASN A 121 -9.33 9.60 1.86
C ASN A 121 -10.69 8.88 1.98
N LEU A 122 -10.75 7.75 2.68
CA LEU A 122 -11.96 6.97 2.93
C LEU A 122 -12.64 7.36 4.24
#